data_AF-E3RR30-F1
#
_entry.id   AF-E3RR30-F1
#
_cell.length_a   1.000
_cell.length_b   1.000
_cell.length_c   1.000
_cell.angle_alpha   90.00
_cell.angle_beta   90.00
_cell.angle_gamma   90.00
#
_symmetry.space_group_name_H-M   'P 1'
#
loop_
_entity.id
_entity.type
_entity.pdbx_description
1 polymer ?
#
loop_
_entity_poly.entity_id
_entity_poly.type
_entity_poly.pdbx_seq_one_letter_code
_entity_poly.pdbx_strand_id
1 'polypeptide(L)'
;MANIFRARDPVLPAPVTSPGANIPSTLSPSVPMRALTSAGTTLSNASLTDKEKFGKAWKYEGYKEFGRWMASDDDFFVFRRFESLNATTIAYLQYRISQLESKLEGIHHANEQEKDRKNSSFKWDEQYQQDRFHIMGELSRLLLHYNQYIDAFSKIRKRPRAEPRQIKSMENWLERGAITASEKDFVKHKSDLISINERVRPPLGRWLEACRILHTWRIFKAKFREDLHVRSDATSYSSDETFESFTSLGIIILGLAMLLAPLWWLERVKDSQDRLKIITGFVTLFISLMTGATINRPFEVVASTAAYAAVLMVFMQIGGS
;
A
#
# COMPACT_ATOMS: atom_id res chain seq x y z
N MET A 1 -57.02 1.99 -0.97
CA MET A 1 -56.02 2.15 -2.05
C MET A 1 -54.69 2.50 -1.42
N ALA A 2 -53.77 1.52 -1.30
CA ALA A 2 -52.44 1.72 -0.76
C ALA A 2 -51.44 1.70 -1.93
N ASN A 3 -50.75 2.82 -2.17
CA ASN A 3 -49.70 2.92 -3.18
C ASN A 3 -48.39 2.40 -2.59
N ILE A 4 -47.96 1.23 -3.07
CA ILE A 4 -46.65 0.64 -2.76
C ILE A 4 -45.62 1.32 -3.67
N PHE A 5 -44.78 2.18 -3.10
CA PHE A 5 -43.58 2.68 -3.77
C PHE A 5 -42.58 1.53 -3.92
N ARG A 6 -42.41 1.03 -5.14
CA ARG A 6 -41.35 0.09 -5.50
C ARG A 6 -40.01 0.85 -5.48
N ALA A 7 -39.18 0.59 -4.48
CA ALA A 7 -37.81 1.10 -4.46
C ALA A 7 -37.06 0.58 -5.69
N ARG A 8 -36.48 1.48 -6.50
CA ARG A 8 -35.55 1.11 -7.56
C ARG A 8 -34.23 0.67 -6.91
N ASP A 9 -33.75 -0.51 -7.26
CA ASP A 9 -32.41 -0.96 -6.87
C ASP A 9 -31.35 0.06 -7.34
N PRO A 10 -30.30 0.33 -6.54
CA PRO A 10 -29.21 1.20 -6.97
C PRO A 10 -28.45 0.53 -8.12
N VAL A 11 -28.50 1.15 -9.30
CA VAL A 11 -27.70 0.75 -10.46
C VAL A 11 -26.22 0.93 -10.10
N LEU A 12 -25.50 -0.18 -9.93
CA LEU A 12 -24.06 -0.15 -9.75
C LEU A 12 -23.41 0.43 -11.02
N PRO A 13 -22.41 1.32 -10.89
CA PRO A 13 -21.75 1.93 -12.05
C PRO A 13 -21.04 0.86 -12.90
N ALA A 14 -21.03 1.06 -14.21
CA ALA A 14 -20.37 0.18 -15.16
C ALA A 14 -18.83 0.22 -14.98
N PRO A 15 -18.12 -0.90 -15.22
CA PRO A 15 -16.67 -0.97 -15.04
C PRO A 15 -15.92 -0.10 -16.06
N VAL A 16 -14.84 0.55 -15.61
CA VAL A 16 -14.05 1.57 -16.34
C VAL A 16 -13.15 0.98 -17.45
N THR A 17 -13.37 -0.26 -17.90
CA THR A 17 -12.42 -0.95 -18.79
C THR A 17 -13.01 -1.45 -20.12
N SER A 18 -14.12 -0.90 -20.59
CA SER A 18 -14.62 -1.21 -21.94
C SER A 18 -14.24 -0.10 -22.95
N PRO A 19 -13.41 -0.36 -23.97
CA PRO A 19 -13.22 0.58 -25.06
C PRO A 19 -14.49 0.57 -25.93
N GLY A 20 -15.34 1.59 -25.77
CA GLY A 20 -16.54 1.76 -26.60
C GLY A 20 -17.87 2.04 -25.86
N ALA A 21 -17.85 2.56 -24.64
CA ALA A 21 -19.08 3.02 -24.00
C ALA A 21 -19.57 4.35 -24.60
N ASN A 22 -20.36 4.27 -25.67
CA ASN A 22 -21.14 5.40 -26.17
C ASN A 22 -22.21 5.78 -25.12
N ILE A 23 -22.06 6.96 -24.53
CA ILE A 23 -23.03 7.56 -23.62
C ILE A 23 -24.27 7.97 -24.43
N PRO A 24 -25.51 7.57 -24.06
CA PRO A 24 -26.70 8.18 -24.64
C PRO A 24 -26.80 9.62 -24.15
N SER A 25 -26.60 10.57 -25.06
CA SER A 25 -26.84 11.99 -24.85
C SER A 25 -28.33 12.24 -24.59
N THR A 26 -28.74 12.17 -23.32
CA THR A 26 -30.04 12.64 -22.86
C THR A 26 -29.85 13.93 -22.07
N LEU A 27 -30.56 14.97 -22.52
CA LEU A 27 -30.47 16.36 -22.11
C LEU A 27 -30.51 16.54 -20.58
N SER A 28 -29.49 17.21 -20.05
CA SER A 28 -29.57 17.85 -18.73
C SER A 28 -30.13 19.27 -18.89
N PRO A 29 -31.10 19.72 -18.08
CA PRO A 29 -31.46 21.13 -18.06
C PRO A 29 -30.30 21.92 -17.45
N SER A 30 -29.87 22.97 -18.13
CA SER A 30 -28.80 23.86 -17.66
C SER A 30 -29.17 24.45 -16.31
N VAL A 31 -28.43 24.07 -15.27
CA VAL A 31 -28.48 24.77 -13.97
C VAL A 31 -27.94 26.18 -14.20
N PRO A 32 -28.72 27.24 -13.95
CA PRO A 32 -28.22 28.60 -14.12
C PRO A 32 -27.12 28.84 -13.07
N MET A 33 -25.91 29.09 -13.55
CA MET A 33 -24.78 29.51 -12.73
C MET A 33 -25.17 30.84 -12.09
N ARG A 34 -25.46 30.83 -10.78
CA ARG A 34 -25.74 32.05 -10.03
C ARG A 34 -24.45 32.87 -10.03
N ALA A 35 -24.43 33.96 -10.80
CA ALA A 35 -23.33 34.89 -10.81
C ALA A 35 -23.10 35.36 -9.37
N LEU A 36 -21.95 35.02 -8.80
CA LEU A 36 -21.48 35.59 -7.55
C LEU A 36 -21.35 37.09 -7.78
N THR A 37 -22.30 37.86 -7.23
CA THR A 37 -22.23 39.31 -7.18
C THR A 37 -20.88 39.70 -6.60
N SER A 38 -20.04 40.30 -7.45
CA SER A 38 -18.76 40.88 -7.06
C SER A 38 -19.03 42.06 -6.14
N ALA A 39 -19.11 41.79 -4.84
CA ALA A 39 -18.95 42.82 -3.83
C ALA A 39 -17.49 43.29 -3.91
N GLY A 40 -17.26 44.33 -4.71
CA GLY A 40 -15.99 45.02 -4.81
C GLY A 40 -15.59 45.55 -3.44
N THR A 41 -14.75 44.80 -2.75
CA THR A 41 -13.96 45.32 -1.63
C THR A 41 -12.58 45.58 -2.20
N THR A 42 -12.25 46.86 -2.36
CA THR A 42 -10.91 47.38 -2.60
C THR A 42 -9.98 46.91 -1.49
N LEU A 43 -9.41 45.71 -1.63
CA LEU A 43 -8.37 45.21 -0.75
C LEU A 43 -7.02 45.71 -1.25
N SER A 44 -6.57 46.77 -0.59
CA SER A 44 -5.16 47.10 -0.36
C SER A 44 -4.25 45.87 -0.49
N ASN A 45 -3.28 45.93 -1.41
CA ASN A 45 -2.16 45.00 -1.55
C ASN A 45 -1.20 45.08 -0.34
N ALA A 46 -1.70 44.84 0.87
CA ALA A 46 -0.86 44.51 2.01
C ALA A 46 -0.57 43.01 1.89
N SER A 47 0.67 42.63 1.59
CA SER A 47 1.06 41.23 1.63
C SER A 47 0.86 40.72 3.06
N LEU A 48 -0.17 39.91 3.28
CA LEU A 48 -0.45 39.30 4.58
C LEU A 48 0.80 38.60 5.09
N THR A 49 1.12 38.81 6.37
CA THR A 49 2.28 38.19 7.00
C THR A 49 2.05 36.67 7.08
N ASP A 50 3.09 35.85 6.94
CA ASP A 50 2.93 34.39 6.93
C ASP A 50 2.28 33.83 8.21
N LYS A 51 2.44 34.52 9.35
CA LYS A 51 1.71 34.21 10.60
C LYS A 51 0.20 34.39 10.48
N GLU A 52 -0.27 35.39 9.75
CA GLU A 52 -1.70 35.67 9.55
C GLU A 52 -2.32 34.67 8.56
N LYS A 53 -1.54 34.24 7.56
CA LYS A 53 -1.93 33.15 6.66
C LYS A 53 -2.06 31.82 7.41
N PHE A 54 -1.13 31.54 8.32
CA PHE A 54 -1.16 30.33 9.16
C PHE A 54 -2.42 30.30 10.05
N GLY A 55 -2.79 31.42 10.67
CA GLY A 55 -4.03 31.51 11.46
C GLY A 55 -5.33 31.35 10.64
N LYS A 56 -5.24 31.41 9.30
CA LYS A 56 -6.33 31.18 8.36
C LYS A 56 -5.94 30.10 7.34
N ALA A 57 -5.27 29.03 7.79
CA ALA A 57 -4.85 27.93 6.94
C ALA A 57 -6.01 27.33 6.13
N TRP A 58 -7.22 27.26 6.70
CA TRP A 58 -8.42 26.80 5.99
C TRP A 58 -8.76 27.64 4.74
N LYS A 59 -8.36 28.92 4.70
CA LYS A 59 -8.61 29.84 3.58
C LYS A 59 -7.48 29.85 2.56
N TYR A 60 -6.23 29.84 3.03
CA TYR A 60 -5.05 30.07 2.18
C TYR A 60 -4.29 28.78 1.82
N GLU A 61 -4.40 27.74 2.64
CA GLU A 61 -3.77 26.42 2.39
C GLU A 61 -4.81 25.44 1.84
N GLY A 62 -5.82 25.12 2.66
CA GLY A 62 -6.91 24.22 2.30
C GLY A 62 -6.44 22.83 1.81
N TYR A 63 -7.30 22.19 1.01
CA TYR A 63 -6.96 20.93 0.33
C TYR A 63 -5.86 21.06 -0.73
N LYS A 64 -5.66 22.28 -1.27
CA LYS A 64 -4.63 22.53 -2.29
C LYS A 64 -3.24 22.27 -1.70
N GLU A 65 -2.92 22.90 -0.59
CA GLU A 65 -1.63 22.69 0.07
C GLU A 65 -1.56 21.33 0.76
N PHE A 66 -2.68 20.77 1.23
CA PHE A 66 -2.70 19.39 1.71
C PHE A 66 -2.26 18.40 0.63
N GLY A 67 -2.87 18.49 -0.55
CA GLY A 67 -2.54 17.63 -1.69
C GLY A 67 -1.09 17.83 -2.12
N ARG A 68 -0.62 19.08 -2.20
CA ARG A 68 0.78 19.40 -2.52
C ARG A 68 1.75 18.81 -1.48
N TRP A 69 1.41 18.89 -0.19
CA TRP A 69 2.23 18.31 0.87
C TRP A 69 2.22 16.78 0.83
N MET A 70 1.05 16.14 0.68
CA MET A 70 0.96 14.68 0.55
C MET A 70 1.74 14.16 -0.67
N ALA A 71 1.78 14.92 -1.77
CA ALA A 71 2.52 14.56 -2.97
C ALA A 71 4.02 14.88 -2.91
N SER A 72 4.48 15.57 -1.86
CA SER A 72 5.87 16.03 -1.76
C SER A 72 6.85 14.95 -1.30
N ASP A 73 6.37 13.91 -0.62
CA ASP A 73 7.17 12.78 -0.14
C ASP A 73 6.25 11.56 0.01
N ASP A 74 6.75 10.38 -0.32
CA ASP A 74 6.01 9.13 -0.14
C ASP A 74 5.67 8.86 1.33
N ASP A 75 6.48 9.37 2.27
CA ASP A 75 6.23 9.27 3.70
C ASP A 75 4.95 10.00 4.15
N PHE A 76 4.46 10.94 3.34
CA PHE A 76 3.25 11.70 3.63
C PHE A 76 2.03 11.16 2.89
N PHE A 77 2.21 10.21 1.96
CA PHE A 77 1.16 9.68 1.11
C PHE A 77 0.42 8.49 1.77
N VAL A 78 -0.32 8.81 2.84
CA VAL A 78 -1.00 7.85 3.72
C VAL A 78 -2.52 7.93 3.57
N PHE A 79 -3.17 6.78 3.39
CA PHE A 79 -4.62 6.67 3.26
C PHE A 79 -5.21 5.55 4.09
N ARG A 80 -6.52 5.60 4.33
CA ARG A 80 -7.26 4.48 4.91
C ARG A 80 -7.49 3.38 3.88
N ARG A 81 -7.29 2.13 4.28
CA ARG A 81 -7.62 0.94 3.48
C ARG A 81 -9.06 0.47 3.65
N PHE A 82 -9.79 1.01 4.64
CA PHE A 82 -11.18 0.66 4.95
C PHE A 82 -11.38 -0.85 5.09
N GLU A 83 -10.52 -1.53 5.85
CA GLU A 83 -10.42 -2.99 5.84
C GLU A 83 -11.76 -3.67 6.17
N SER A 84 -12.38 -3.26 7.27
CA SER A 84 -13.66 -3.82 7.70
C SER A 84 -14.77 -3.55 6.68
N LEU A 85 -14.83 -2.34 6.12
CA LEU A 85 -15.89 -1.95 5.21
C LEU A 85 -15.78 -2.69 3.87
N ASN A 86 -14.56 -2.84 3.35
CA ASN A 86 -14.29 -3.64 2.16
C ASN A 86 -14.63 -5.11 2.39
N ALA A 87 -14.24 -5.69 3.54
CA ALA A 87 -14.59 -7.07 3.89
C ALA A 87 -16.11 -7.29 3.96
N THR A 88 -16.84 -6.39 4.61
CA THR A 88 -18.31 -6.45 4.68
C THR A 88 -18.96 -6.31 3.31
N THR A 89 -18.42 -5.45 2.44
CA THR A 89 -18.93 -5.27 1.07
C THR A 89 -18.73 -6.54 0.23
N ILE A 90 -17.55 -7.18 0.34
CA ILE A 90 -17.28 -8.46 -0.32
C ILE A 90 -18.21 -9.55 0.20
N ALA A 91 -18.43 -9.62 1.53
CA ALA A 91 -19.38 -10.57 2.12
C ALA A 91 -20.83 -10.34 1.65
N TYR A 92 -21.24 -9.09 1.45
CA TYR A 92 -22.55 -8.77 0.89
C TYR A 92 -22.70 -9.25 -0.56
N LEU A 93 -21.67 -9.05 -1.40
CA LEU A 93 -21.67 -9.56 -2.77
C LEU A 93 -21.71 -11.09 -2.79
N GLN A 94 -20.97 -11.76 -1.91
CA GLN A 94 -20.99 -13.21 -1.76
C GLN A 94 -22.39 -13.70 -1.37
N TYR A 95 -23.04 -13.08 -0.40
CA TYR A 95 -24.42 -13.38 -0.02
C TYR A 95 -25.38 -13.26 -1.23
N ARG A 96 -25.29 -12.16 -2.00
CA ARG A 96 -26.12 -11.96 -3.20
C ARG A 96 -25.90 -13.07 -4.23
N ILE A 97 -24.65 -13.44 -4.48
CA ILE A 97 -24.30 -14.53 -5.40
C ILE A 97 -24.89 -15.86 -4.91
N SER A 98 -24.72 -16.20 -3.64
CA SER A 98 -25.25 -17.45 -3.07
C SER A 98 -26.78 -17.54 -3.13
N GLN A 99 -27.48 -16.40 -2.99
CA GLN A 99 -28.95 -16.37 -3.15
C GLN A 99 -29.37 -16.67 -4.60
N LEU A 100 -28.65 -16.15 -5.59
CA LEU A 100 -28.93 -16.41 -7.00
C LEU A 100 -28.53 -17.84 -7.40
N GLU A 101 -27.41 -18.33 -6.88
CA GLU A 101 -26.95 -19.71 -7.05
C GLU A 101 -27.99 -20.70 -6.51
N SER A 102 -28.50 -20.48 -5.30
CA SER A 102 -29.54 -21.34 -4.71
C SER A 102 -30.82 -21.35 -5.54
N LYS A 103 -31.23 -20.19 -6.08
CA LYS A 103 -32.39 -20.10 -6.98
C LYS A 103 -32.15 -20.84 -8.29
N LEU A 104 -30.96 -20.70 -8.86
CA LEU A 104 -30.56 -21.37 -10.08
C LEU A 104 -30.59 -22.89 -9.91
N GLU A 105 -30.05 -23.39 -8.79
CA GLU A 105 -30.08 -24.81 -8.44
C GLU A 105 -31.51 -25.34 -8.29
N GLY A 106 -32.40 -24.56 -7.67
CA GLY A 106 -33.82 -24.87 -7.60
C GLY A 106 -34.48 -25.00 -8.98
N ILE A 107 -34.13 -24.13 -9.94
CA ILE A 107 -34.62 -24.23 -11.32
C ILE A 107 -34.05 -25.49 -12.00
N HIS A 108 -32.77 -25.80 -11.79
CA HIS A 108 -32.15 -26.99 -12.35
C HIS A 108 -32.84 -28.27 -11.87
N HIS A 109 -33.07 -28.41 -10.56
CA HIS A 109 -33.81 -29.52 -9.99
C HIS A 109 -35.26 -29.62 -10.49
N ALA A 110 -35.97 -28.49 -10.60
CA ALA A 110 -37.32 -28.50 -11.17
C ALA A 110 -37.34 -28.97 -12.63
N ASN A 111 -36.34 -28.59 -13.41
CA ASN A 111 -36.23 -29.00 -14.81
C ASN A 111 -35.85 -30.48 -14.96
N GLU A 112 -35.15 -31.08 -13.98
CA GLU A 112 -34.88 -32.53 -13.97
C GLU A 112 -36.16 -33.35 -13.74
N GLN A 113 -37.11 -32.82 -12.98
CA GLN A 113 -38.37 -33.49 -12.64
C GLN A 113 -39.44 -33.34 -13.74
N GLU A 114 -39.40 -32.26 -14.53
CA GLU A 114 -40.37 -31.98 -15.59
C GLU A 114 -39.89 -32.41 -16.98
N LYS A 115 -40.64 -33.31 -17.63
CA LYS A 115 -40.26 -33.93 -18.91
C LYS A 115 -40.08 -32.95 -20.08
N ASP A 116 -40.83 -31.85 -20.10
CA ASP A 116 -40.86 -30.89 -21.21
C ASP A 116 -39.88 -29.71 -21.04
N ARG A 117 -39.16 -29.64 -19.91
CA ARG A 117 -38.16 -28.60 -19.66
C ARG A 117 -36.77 -29.03 -20.13
N LYS A 118 -35.94 -28.04 -20.50
CA LYS A 118 -34.61 -28.27 -21.07
C LYS A 118 -33.53 -27.55 -20.27
N ASN A 119 -32.46 -28.25 -19.92
CA ASN A 119 -31.23 -27.69 -19.33
C ASN A 119 -30.10 -27.47 -20.35
N SER A 120 -30.33 -27.76 -21.64
CA SER A 120 -29.27 -27.82 -22.65
C SER A 120 -29.14 -26.58 -23.54
N SER A 121 -29.94 -25.53 -23.36
CA SER A 121 -29.95 -24.39 -24.30
C SER A 121 -30.34 -23.06 -23.66
N PHE A 122 -29.41 -22.10 -23.66
CA PHE A 122 -29.70 -20.72 -23.24
C PHE A 122 -30.63 -19.96 -24.20
N LYS A 123 -30.64 -20.33 -25.50
CA LYS A 123 -31.60 -19.78 -26.46
C LYS A 123 -33.04 -20.21 -26.14
N TRP A 124 -33.19 -21.44 -25.65
CA TRP A 124 -34.47 -21.91 -25.13
C TRP A 124 -34.87 -21.13 -23.87
N ASP A 125 -33.91 -20.84 -22.99
CA ASP A 125 -34.19 -20.09 -21.75
C ASP A 125 -34.66 -18.67 -22.00
N GLU A 126 -34.03 -17.98 -22.95
CA GLU A 126 -34.44 -16.63 -23.34
C GLU A 126 -35.93 -16.56 -23.75
N GLN A 127 -36.45 -17.64 -24.35
CA GLN A 127 -37.83 -17.72 -24.83
C GLN A 127 -38.81 -18.33 -23.82
N TYR A 128 -38.40 -19.38 -23.10
CA TYR A 128 -39.30 -20.24 -22.33
C TYR A 128 -38.94 -20.36 -20.85
N GLN A 129 -37.75 -19.93 -20.42
CA GLN A 129 -37.31 -19.96 -19.02
C GLN A 129 -36.58 -18.66 -18.66
N GLN A 130 -37.34 -17.56 -18.72
CA GLN A 130 -36.81 -16.19 -18.56
C GLN A 130 -36.14 -15.99 -17.20
N ASP A 131 -36.63 -16.66 -16.15
CA ASP A 131 -36.05 -16.58 -14.80
C ASP A 131 -34.60 -17.08 -14.78
N ARG A 132 -34.30 -18.23 -15.41
CA ARG A 132 -32.92 -18.75 -15.51
C ARG A 132 -32.05 -17.80 -16.33
N PHE A 133 -32.58 -17.31 -17.45
CA PHE A 133 -31.87 -16.39 -18.33
C PHE A 133 -31.48 -15.09 -17.59
N HIS A 134 -32.41 -14.49 -16.86
CA HIS A 134 -32.18 -13.29 -16.07
C HIS A 134 -31.20 -13.52 -14.92
N ILE A 135 -31.36 -14.62 -14.16
CA ILE A 135 -30.44 -15.00 -13.09
C ILE A 135 -29.02 -15.14 -13.64
N MET A 136 -28.85 -15.76 -14.82
CA MET A 136 -27.53 -15.92 -15.42
C MET A 136 -26.91 -14.59 -15.88
N GLY A 137 -27.73 -13.69 -16.43
CA GLY A 137 -27.31 -12.33 -16.73
C GLY A 137 -26.84 -11.56 -15.49
N GLU A 138 -27.60 -11.63 -14.39
CA GLU A 138 -27.25 -10.97 -13.13
C GLU A 138 -26.00 -11.58 -12.49
N LEU A 139 -25.92 -12.91 -12.42
CA LEU A 139 -24.75 -13.63 -11.89
C LEU A 139 -23.48 -13.28 -12.65
N SER A 140 -23.54 -13.18 -13.99
CA SER A 140 -22.36 -12.82 -14.80
C SER A 140 -21.76 -11.46 -14.40
N ARG A 141 -22.62 -10.47 -14.12
CA ARG A 141 -22.22 -9.12 -13.69
C ARG A 141 -21.73 -9.12 -12.25
N LEU A 142 -22.46 -9.77 -11.36
CA LEU A 142 -22.10 -9.84 -9.94
C LEU A 142 -20.78 -10.58 -9.71
N LEU A 143 -20.56 -11.70 -10.40
CA LEU A 143 -19.32 -12.46 -10.32
C LEU A 143 -18.13 -11.65 -10.86
N LEU A 144 -18.31 -10.91 -11.95
CA LEU A 144 -17.27 -10.01 -12.45
C LEU A 144 -16.92 -8.94 -11.40
N HIS A 145 -17.91 -8.27 -10.84
CA HIS A 145 -17.70 -7.25 -9.81
C HIS A 145 -17.05 -7.83 -8.55
N TYR A 146 -17.54 -8.97 -8.07
CA TYR A 146 -16.97 -9.68 -6.92
C TYR A 146 -15.49 -10.01 -7.12
N ASN A 147 -15.14 -10.60 -8.27
CA ASN A 147 -13.76 -10.96 -8.60
C ASN A 147 -12.85 -9.72 -8.70
N GLN A 148 -13.34 -8.64 -9.33
CA GLN A 148 -12.60 -7.38 -9.41
C GLN A 148 -12.39 -6.74 -8.03
N TYR A 149 -13.40 -6.77 -7.16
CA TYR A 149 -13.30 -6.26 -5.79
C TYR A 149 -12.29 -7.06 -4.97
N ILE A 150 -12.29 -8.39 -5.09
CA ILE A 150 -11.30 -9.25 -4.42
C ILE A 150 -9.89 -8.94 -4.90
N ASP A 151 -9.67 -8.84 -6.22
CA ASP A 151 -8.34 -8.53 -6.76
C ASP A 151 -7.85 -7.16 -6.30
N ALA A 152 -8.69 -6.12 -6.43
CA ALA A 152 -8.37 -4.77 -6.00
C ALA A 152 -8.08 -4.71 -4.49
N PHE A 153 -8.94 -5.31 -3.67
CA PHE A 153 -8.77 -5.29 -2.22
C PHE A 153 -7.59 -6.17 -1.76
N SER A 154 -7.29 -7.28 -2.46
CA SER A 154 -6.09 -8.07 -2.23
C SER A 154 -4.82 -7.24 -2.45
N LYS A 155 -4.77 -6.46 -3.54
CA LYS A 155 -3.65 -5.52 -3.79
C LYS A 155 -3.53 -4.45 -2.72
N ILE A 156 -4.64 -3.91 -2.22
CA ILE A 156 -4.64 -2.95 -1.10
C ILE A 156 -4.15 -3.62 0.19
N ARG A 157 -4.60 -4.85 0.47
CA ARG A 157 -4.27 -5.58 1.71
C ARG A 157 -2.83 -6.05 1.78
N LYS A 158 -2.19 -6.28 0.64
CA LYS A 158 -0.75 -6.60 0.54
C LYS A 158 0.14 -5.43 0.99
N ARG A 159 -0.35 -4.19 0.90
CA ARG A 159 0.44 -3.01 1.26
C ARG A 159 0.75 -2.99 2.76
N PRO A 160 1.96 -2.54 3.14
CA PRO A 160 2.32 -2.42 4.54
C PRO A 160 1.43 -1.39 5.24
N ARG A 161 1.24 -1.58 6.54
CA ARG A 161 0.66 -0.54 7.39
C ARG A 161 1.56 0.68 7.41
N ALA A 162 0.96 1.86 7.53
CA ALA A 162 1.70 3.11 7.67
C ALA A 162 2.59 3.05 8.92
N GLU A 163 3.82 3.54 8.80
CA GLU A 163 4.75 3.57 9.92
C GLU A 163 4.28 4.60 10.97
N PRO A 164 4.57 4.39 12.27
CA PRO A 164 4.21 5.36 13.31
C PRO A 164 4.73 6.78 13.03
N ARG A 165 5.88 6.90 12.35
CA ARG A 165 6.45 8.18 11.92
C ARG A 165 5.57 8.88 10.88
N GLN A 166 5.12 8.14 9.87
CA GLN A 166 4.25 8.66 8.81
C GLN A 166 2.90 9.14 9.38
N ILE A 167 2.32 8.34 10.29
CA ILE A 167 1.08 8.71 11.01
C ILE A 167 1.30 10.00 11.81
N LYS A 168 2.42 10.11 12.54
CA LYS A 168 2.73 11.32 13.33
C LYS A 168 2.94 12.56 12.45
N SER A 169 3.62 12.41 11.31
CA SER A 169 3.77 13.52 10.35
C SER A 169 2.43 14.00 9.81
N MET A 170 1.51 13.07 9.53
CA MET A 170 0.13 13.38 9.12
C MET A 170 -0.65 14.07 10.25
N GLU A 171 -0.58 13.56 11.49
CA GLU A 171 -1.21 14.19 12.66
C GLU A 171 -0.71 15.65 12.84
N ASN A 172 0.61 15.83 12.87
CA ASN A 172 1.24 17.14 13.00
C ASN A 172 0.84 18.11 11.87
N TRP A 173 0.73 17.62 10.63
CA TRP A 173 0.31 18.47 9.52
C TRP A 173 -1.17 18.87 9.65
N LEU A 174 -2.04 17.94 10.02
CA LEU A 174 -3.48 18.21 10.16
C LEU A 174 -3.82 19.16 11.33
N GLU A 175 -2.96 19.27 12.35
CA GLU A 175 -3.09 20.23 13.46
C GLU A 175 -3.15 21.69 12.99
N ARG A 176 -2.62 22.00 11.79
CA ARG A 176 -2.65 23.35 11.18
C ARG A 176 -4.04 23.94 10.99
N GLY A 177 -5.09 23.12 11.02
CA GLY A 177 -6.45 23.63 10.78
C GLY A 177 -6.77 23.92 9.31
N ALA A 178 -5.93 23.44 8.37
CA ALA A 178 -6.14 23.66 6.92
C ALA A 178 -7.39 22.95 6.36
N ILE A 179 -7.76 21.81 6.95
CA ILE A 179 -8.92 20.99 6.56
C ILE A 179 -9.99 21.03 7.66
N THR A 180 -11.24 20.80 7.31
CA THR A 180 -12.37 20.68 8.24
C THR A 180 -12.13 19.58 9.28
N ALA A 181 -12.56 19.78 10.53
CA ALA A 181 -12.31 18.83 11.61
C ALA A 181 -12.88 17.42 11.33
N SER A 182 -14.10 17.32 10.78
CA SER A 182 -14.75 16.04 10.44
C SER A 182 -13.99 15.24 9.39
N GLU A 183 -13.28 15.92 8.49
CA GLU A 183 -12.52 15.30 7.41
C GLU A 183 -11.15 14.79 7.88
N LYS A 184 -10.72 15.12 9.11
CA LYS A 184 -9.44 14.65 9.71
C LYS A 184 -9.58 13.35 10.48
N ASP A 185 -10.80 12.95 10.80
CA ASP A 185 -11.10 11.80 11.67
C ASP A 185 -10.59 10.46 11.12
N PHE A 186 -10.27 10.39 9.82
CA PHE A 186 -9.65 9.22 9.23
C PHE A 186 -8.31 8.85 9.89
N VAL A 187 -7.54 9.83 10.37
CA VAL A 187 -6.23 9.61 11.00
C VAL A 187 -6.31 8.92 12.36
N LYS A 188 -7.46 9.01 13.04
CA LYS A 188 -7.72 8.29 14.30
C LYS A 188 -7.67 6.76 14.11
N HIS A 189 -7.89 6.27 12.88
CA HIS A 189 -7.92 4.85 12.55
C HIS A 189 -6.51 4.30 12.25
N LYS A 190 -5.58 4.43 13.20
CA LYS A 190 -4.14 4.17 12.99
C LYS A 190 -3.83 2.78 12.40
N SER A 191 -4.58 1.76 12.77
CA SER A 191 -4.42 0.39 12.26
C SER A 191 -4.91 0.16 10.82
N ASP A 192 -5.73 1.08 10.32
CA ASP A 192 -6.35 1.06 8.98
C ASP A 192 -5.61 1.98 8.00
N LEU A 193 -4.55 2.67 8.45
CA LEU A 193 -3.72 3.52 7.60
C LEU A 193 -2.65 2.69 6.88
N ILE A 194 -2.49 2.95 5.59
CA ILE A 194 -1.49 2.34 4.71
C ILE A 194 -0.66 3.41 4.02
N SER A 195 0.62 3.10 3.80
CA SER A 195 1.46 3.85 2.88
C SER A 195 1.18 3.34 1.46
N ILE A 196 1.00 4.26 0.51
CA ILE A 196 0.85 3.85 -0.89
C ILE A 196 2.18 3.39 -1.48
N ASN A 197 3.32 3.97 -1.08
CA ASN A 197 4.58 3.46 -1.58
C ASN A 197 5.07 2.27 -0.74
N GLU A 198 5.33 1.13 -1.39
CA GLU A 198 5.86 -0.08 -0.77
C GLU A 198 7.39 -0.07 -0.95
N ARG A 199 8.10 0.41 0.07
CA ARG A 199 9.56 0.29 0.10
C ARG A 199 9.93 -1.09 0.62
N VAL A 200 10.31 -1.98 -0.28
CA VAL A 200 10.80 -3.31 0.07
C VAL A 200 12.22 -3.17 0.62
N ARG A 201 12.35 -3.17 1.95
CA ARG A 201 13.64 -3.03 2.65
C ARG A 201 14.07 -4.32 3.32
N PRO A 202 15.38 -4.66 3.31
CA PRO A 202 15.87 -5.84 3.99
C PRO A 202 15.66 -5.73 5.50
N PRO A 203 15.49 -6.86 6.22
CA PRO A 203 15.29 -6.85 7.66
C PRO A 203 16.32 -6.00 8.42
N LEU A 204 17.60 -6.09 8.05
CA LEU A 204 18.66 -5.24 8.60
C LEU A 204 18.46 -3.77 8.28
N GLY A 205 18.04 -3.42 7.06
CA GLY A 205 17.73 -2.03 6.70
C GLY A 205 16.58 -1.47 7.54
N ARG A 206 15.52 -2.25 7.74
CA ARG A 206 14.39 -1.88 8.60
C ARG A 206 14.80 -1.69 10.07
N TRP A 207 15.67 -2.57 10.58
CA TRP A 207 16.22 -2.45 11.92
C TRP A 207 17.07 -1.18 12.07
N LEU A 208 17.90 -0.87 11.08
CA LEU A 208 18.76 0.32 11.06
C LEU A 208 17.92 1.61 11.01
N GLU A 209 16.79 1.64 10.30
CA GLU A 209 15.87 2.80 10.29
C GLU A 209 15.11 2.97 11.59
N ALA A 210 14.74 1.86 12.23
CA ALA A 210 14.09 1.90 13.53
C ALA A 210 14.99 2.56 14.60
N CYS A 211 16.32 2.55 14.39
CA CYS A 211 17.25 3.33 15.19
C CYS A 211 17.08 4.84 14.95
N ARG A 212 16.22 5.44 15.76
CA ARG A 212 15.92 6.89 15.81
C ARG A 212 17.15 7.81 15.90
N ILE A 213 18.26 7.29 16.42
CA ILE A 213 19.54 8.01 16.53
C ILE A 213 20.06 8.38 15.13
N LEU A 214 19.98 7.47 14.17
CA LEU A 214 20.45 7.71 12.80
C LEU A 214 19.61 8.79 12.12
N HIS A 215 18.30 8.76 12.26
CA HIS A 215 17.40 9.74 11.63
C HIS A 215 17.51 11.16 12.21
N THR A 216 18.05 11.31 13.43
CA THR A 216 18.28 12.62 14.05
C THR A 216 19.56 13.29 13.54
N TRP A 217 20.46 12.52 12.90
CA TRP A 217 21.72 13.05 12.41
C TRP A 217 21.51 13.92 11.17
N ARG A 218 22.18 15.07 11.18
CA ARG A 218 22.04 16.15 10.19
C ARG A 218 22.38 15.71 8.76
N ILE A 219 23.13 14.62 8.61
CA ILE A 219 23.51 14.01 7.33
C ILE A 219 22.36 13.28 6.62
N PHE A 220 21.30 12.88 7.33
CA PHE A 220 20.15 12.15 6.75
C PHE A 220 18.92 13.04 6.46
N LYS A 221 19.03 14.36 6.69
CA LYS A 221 17.99 15.31 6.26
C LYS A 221 18.05 15.51 4.75
N ALA A 222 16.91 15.41 4.07
CA ALA A 222 16.82 15.74 2.65
C ALA A 222 17.22 17.18 2.39
N LYS A 223 17.99 17.40 1.32
CA LYS A 223 18.18 18.75 0.78
C LYS A 223 16.83 19.26 0.30
N PHE A 224 16.45 20.45 0.76
CA PHE A 224 15.18 21.07 0.37
C PHE A 224 15.18 21.37 -1.12
N ARG A 225 14.20 20.83 -1.85
CA ARG A 225 13.95 21.13 -3.26
C ARG A 225 12.70 22.02 -3.34
N GLU A 226 12.82 23.26 -3.82
CA GLU A 226 11.75 24.28 -3.73
C GLU A 226 10.51 23.93 -4.58
N ASP A 227 10.72 23.20 -5.67
CA ASP A 227 9.70 22.68 -6.57
C ASP A 227 8.86 21.57 -5.92
N LEU A 228 9.51 20.66 -5.20
CA LEU A 228 8.90 19.45 -4.63
C LEU A 228 8.42 19.62 -3.17
N HIS A 229 9.23 20.26 -2.32
CA HIS A 229 8.98 20.29 -0.87
C HIS A 229 8.10 21.48 -0.46
N VAL A 230 7.21 21.24 0.50
CA VAL A 230 6.39 22.28 1.13
C VAL A 230 7.10 22.78 2.38
N ARG A 231 7.30 24.10 2.44
CA ARG A 231 7.95 24.73 3.60
C ARG A 231 7.00 24.70 4.79
N SER A 232 7.31 23.86 5.76
CA SER A 232 6.47 23.62 6.92
C SER A 232 7.36 23.33 8.12
N ASP A 233 7.24 24.14 9.18
CA ASP A 233 7.99 24.00 10.42
C ASP A 233 7.70 22.66 11.15
N ALA A 234 6.58 22.01 10.80
CA ALA A 234 6.12 20.74 11.38
C ALA A 234 6.58 19.49 10.61
N THR A 235 7.24 19.64 9.45
CA THR A 235 7.54 18.50 8.56
C THR A 235 9.03 18.45 8.23
N SER A 236 9.66 17.34 8.60
CA SER A 236 11.04 17.04 8.25
C SER A 236 11.05 16.07 7.07
N TYR A 237 11.63 16.49 5.95
CA TYR A 237 11.92 15.60 4.81
C TYR A 237 13.15 14.75 5.12
N SER A 238 13.02 13.44 4.98
CA SER A 238 14.12 12.50 5.16
C SER A 238 14.75 12.18 3.81
N SER A 239 16.07 12.09 3.76
CA SER A 239 16.78 11.71 2.54
C SER A 239 16.87 10.19 2.45
N ASP A 240 15.96 9.59 1.70
CA ASP A 240 15.91 8.14 1.54
C ASP A 240 17.14 7.59 0.79
N GLU A 241 17.59 8.28 -0.26
CA GLU A 241 18.76 7.88 -1.05
C GLU A 241 20.04 7.77 -0.19
N THR A 242 20.23 8.71 0.74
CA THR A 242 21.40 8.67 1.63
C THR A 242 21.29 7.57 2.67
N PHE A 243 20.07 7.26 3.11
CA PHE A 243 19.85 6.19 4.06
C PHE A 243 20.10 4.82 3.43
N GLU A 244 19.60 4.61 2.21
CA GLU A 244 19.86 3.39 1.44
C GLU A 244 21.34 3.24 1.10
N SER A 245 22.00 4.31 0.67
CA SER A 245 23.44 4.31 0.40
C SER A 245 24.27 4.00 1.65
N PHE A 246 23.92 4.59 2.80
CA PHE A 246 24.60 4.31 4.07
C PHE A 246 24.38 2.87 4.53
N THR A 247 23.16 2.36 4.43
CA THR A 247 22.82 0.98 4.77
C THR A 247 23.58 0.01 3.87
N SER A 248 23.61 0.27 2.56
CA SER A 248 24.36 -0.52 1.59
C SER A 248 25.86 -0.51 1.88
N LEU A 249 26.43 0.66 2.14
CA LEU A 249 27.84 0.80 2.53
C LEU A 249 28.16 0.05 3.83
N GLY A 250 27.27 0.13 4.82
CA GLY A 250 27.39 -0.61 6.08
C GLY A 250 27.39 -2.12 5.87
N ILE A 251 26.50 -2.64 5.02
CA ILE A 251 26.46 -4.06 4.65
C ILE A 251 27.76 -4.49 3.95
N ILE A 252 28.29 -3.67 3.04
CA ILE A 252 29.56 -3.94 2.34
C ILE A 252 30.74 -3.99 3.31
N ILE A 253 30.86 -3.00 4.21
CA ILE A 253 31.92 -2.96 5.22
C ILE A 253 31.82 -4.17 6.16
N LEU A 254 30.60 -4.50 6.60
CA LEU A 254 30.36 -5.66 7.46
C LEU A 254 30.72 -6.97 6.74
N GLY A 255 30.38 -7.11 5.46
CA GLY A 255 30.76 -8.26 4.64
C GLY A 255 32.28 -8.37 4.47
N LEU A 256 32.97 -7.26 4.24
CA LEU A 256 34.43 -7.23 4.11
C LEU A 256 35.12 -7.55 5.44
N ALA A 257 34.61 -7.04 6.56
CA ALA A 257 35.07 -7.39 7.89
C ALA A 257 34.88 -8.89 8.17
N MET A 258 33.74 -9.46 7.79
CA MET A 258 33.49 -10.90 7.91
C MET A 258 34.44 -11.73 7.05
N LEU A 259 34.83 -11.24 5.86
CA LEU A 259 35.81 -11.95 5.02
C LEU A 259 37.21 -11.94 5.62
N LEU A 260 37.67 -10.78 6.10
CA LEU A 260 39.05 -10.58 6.53
C LEU A 260 39.28 -11.01 7.98
N ALA A 261 38.42 -10.61 8.93
CA ALA A 261 38.64 -10.85 10.36
C ALA A 261 39.00 -12.31 10.75
N PRO A 262 38.32 -13.36 10.24
CA PRO A 262 38.69 -14.73 10.57
C PRO A 262 40.04 -15.14 9.99
N LEU A 263 40.47 -14.60 8.86
CA LEU A 263 41.80 -14.89 8.30
C LEU A 263 42.91 -14.40 9.24
N TRP A 264 42.80 -13.17 9.71
CA TRP A 264 43.76 -12.57 10.65
C TRP A 264 43.69 -13.23 12.04
N TRP A 265 42.51 -13.71 12.44
CA TRP A 265 42.34 -14.42 13.71
C TRP A 265 42.95 -15.82 13.65
N LEU A 266 42.71 -16.56 12.56
CA LEU A 266 43.21 -17.92 12.36
C LEU A 266 44.74 -17.98 12.30
N GLU A 267 45.41 -16.93 11.83
CA GLU A 267 46.89 -16.85 11.84
C GLU A 267 47.48 -16.87 13.27
N ARG A 268 46.73 -16.38 14.26
CA ARG A 268 47.21 -16.29 15.65
C ARG A 268 46.99 -17.58 16.44
N VAL A 269 46.23 -18.53 15.91
CA VAL A 269 45.81 -19.74 16.64
C VAL A 269 46.51 -20.95 16.04
N LYS A 270 47.32 -21.62 16.87
CA LYS A 270 48.07 -22.83 16.46
C LYS A 270 47.27 -24.12 16.63
N ASP A 271 46.32 -24.15 17.57
CA ASP A 271 45.53 -25.35 17.85
C ASP A 271 44.44 -25.60 16.78
N SER A 272 44.36 -26.84 16.30
CA SER A 272 43.44 -27.22 15.22
C SER A 272 41.98 -27.23 15.67
N GLN A 273 41.71 -27.65 16.92
CA GLN A 273 40.34 -27.67 17.44
C GLN A 273 39.80 -26.25 17.62
N ASP A 274 40.61 -25.33 18.11
CA ASP A 274 40.22 -23.93 18.27
C ASP A 274 40.02 -23.21 16.92
N ARG A 275 40.82 -23.53 15.89
CA ARG A 275 40.60 -23.05 14.52
C ARG A 275 39.23 -23.50 13.97
N LEU A 276 38.86 -24.76 14.18
CA LEU A 276 37.56 -25.28 13.75
C LEU A 276 36.38 -24.57 14.46
N LYS A 277 36.51 -24.29 15.76
CA LYS A 277 35.50 -23.53 16.52
C LYS A 277 35.33 -22.11 15.96
N ILE A 278 36.44 -21.44 15.62
CA ILE A 278 36.43 -20.09 15.03
C ILE A 278 35.71 -20.10 13.69
N ILE A 279 36.07 -21.02 12.78
CA ILE A 279 35.44 -21.13 11.45
C ILE A 279 33.92 -21.36 11.60
N THR A 280 33.52 -22.29 12.46
CA THR A 280 32.10 -22.59 12.69
C THR A 280 31.36 -21.36 13.24
N GLY A 281 31.96 -20.62 14.17
CA GLY A 281 31.41 -19.37 14.70
C GLY A 281 31.24 -18.28 13.63
N PHE A 282 32.24 -18.07 12.77
CA PHE A 282 32.15 -17.07 11.70
C PHE A 282 31.19 -17.48 10.59
N VAL A 283 31.08 -18.76 10.25
CA VAL A 283 30.10 -19.27 9.27
C VAL A 283 28.67 -19.11 9.78
N THR A 284 28.41 -19.47 11.03
CA THR A 284 27.08 -19.29 11.66
C THR A 284 26.69 -17.81 11.75
N LEU A 285 27.63 -16.94 12.12
CA LEU A 285 27.41 -15.49 12.13
C LEU A 285 27.16 -14.93 10.72
N PHE A 286 27.92 -15.39 9.72
CA PHE A 286 27.74 -14.99 8.32
C PHE A 286 26.34 -15.34 7.79
N ILE A 287 25.86 -16.57 8.03
CA ILE A 287 24.50 -16.99 7.64
C ILE A 287 23.45 -16.10 8.28
N SER A 288 23.59 -15.85 9.60
CA SER A 288 22.67 -15.01 10.37
C SER A 288 22.59 -13.59 9.79
N LEU A 289 23.75 -12.98 9.52
CA LEU A 289 23.83 -11.65 8.91
C LEU A 289 23.27 -11.63 7.49
N MET A 290 23.60 -12.61 6.65
CA MET A 290 23.08 -12.65 5.28
C MET A 290 21.58 -12.87 5.21
N THR A 291 21.02 -13.67 6.12
CA THR A 291 19.57 -13.84 6.23
C THR A 291 18.89 -12.53 6.65
N GLY A 292 19.55 -11.71 7.48
CA GLY A 292 19.08 -10.35 7.79
C GLY A 292 19.28 -9.34 6.66
N ALA A 293 20.31 -9.51 5.83
CA ALA A 293 20.70 -8.56 4.77
C ALA A 293 19.95 -8.79 3.45
N THR A 294 19.52 -10.01 3.17
CA THR A 294 18.89 -10.40 1.90
C THR A 294 17.40 -10.66 2.08
N ILE A 295 16.60 -10.37 1.04
CA ILE A 295 15.15 -10.58 1.04
C ILE A 295 14.82 -11.64 0.01
N ASN A 296 14.09 -12.69 0.41
CA ASN A 296 13.49 -13.68 -0.48
C ASN A 296 14.47 -14.45 -1.39
N ARG A 297 15.74 -14.58 -0.98
CA ARG A 297 16.77 -15.31 -1.75
C ARG A 297 17.50 -16.37 -0.92
N PRO A 298 16.79 -17.38 -0.38
CA PRO A 298 17.39 -18.40 0.49
C PRO A 298 18.52 -19.17 -0.19
N PHE A 299 18.40 -19.44 -1.50
CA PHE A 299 19.44 -20.14 -2.26
C PHE A 299 20.73 -19.31 -2.41
N GLU A 300 20.64 -17.98 -2.52
CA GLU A 300 21.83 -17.13 -2.57
C GLU A 300 22.57 -17.09 -1.23
N VAL A 301 21.83 -17.10 -0.11
CA VAL A 301 22.40 -17.19 1.23
C VAL A 301 23.17 -18.49 1.41
N VAL A 302 22.57 -19.62 1.01
CA VAL A 302 23.21 -20.95 1.11
C VAL A 302 24.45 -21.02 0.21
N ALA A 303 24.35 -20.58 -1.04
CA ALA A 303 25.47 -20.59 -1.98
C ALA A 303 26.63 -19.69 -1.50
N SER A 304 26.34 -18.48 -1.03
CA SER A 304 27.34 -17.54 -0.49
C SER A 304 28.01 -18.11 0.77
N THR A 305 27.24 -18.77 1.63
CA THR A 305 27.74 -19.43 2.83
C THR A 305 28.67 -20.58 2.48
N ALA A 306 28.30 -21.42 1.52
CA ALA A 306 29.13 -22.53 1.06
C ALA A 306 30.46 -22.02 0.47
N ALA A 307 30.42 -20.98 -0.35
CA ALA A 307 31.62 -20.35 -0.90
C ALA A 307 32.52 -19.78 0.21
N TYR A 308 31.94 -19.07 1.16
CA TYR A 308 32.66 -18.50 2.30
C TYR A 308 33.28 -19.57 3.19
N ALA A 309 32.53 -20.61 3.54
CA ALA A 309 33.02 -21.76 4.30
C ALA A 309 34.17 -22.48 3.59
N ALA A 310 34.08 -22.65 2.26
CA ALA A 310 35.14 -23.25 1.47
C ALA A 310 36.44 -22.43 1.54
N VAL A 311 36.36 -21.10 1.42
CA VAL A 311 37.54 -20.21 1.55
C VAL A 311 38.20 -20.39 2.92
N LEU A 312 37.42 -20.34 4.02
CA LEU A 312 37.96 -20.53 5.37
C LEU A 312 38.58 -21.91 5.58
N MET A 313 37.98 -22.97 5.03
CA MET A 313 38.49 -24.34 5.12
C MET A 313 39.82 -24.51 4.37
N VAL A 314 39.99 -23.87 3.21
CA VAL A 314 41.28 -23.88 2.48
C VAL A 314 42.37 -23.20 3.31
N PHE A 315 42.08 -22.05 3.93
CA PHE A 315 43.05 -21.39 4.82
C PHE A 315 43.36 -22.20 6.08
N MET A 316 42.40 -23.00 6.57
CA MET A 316 42.66 -23.95 7.66
C MET A 316 43.75 -24.95 7.26
N GLN A 317 43.69 -25.49 6.04
CA GLN A 317 44.65 -26.46 5.51
C GLN A 317 46.04 -25.86 5.34
N ILE A 318 46.16 -24.63 4.82
CA ILE A 318 47.45 -23.96 4.59
C ILE A 318 48.21 -23.67 5.90
N GLY A 319 47.51 -23.28 6.96
CA GLY A 319 48.14 -23.02 8.26
C GLY A 319 48.33 -24.25 9.16
N GLY A 320 47.93 -25.44 8.68
CA GLY A 320 48.06 -26.72 9.40
C GLY A 320 49.23 -27.60 8.97
N SER A 321 49.96 -27.18 7.93
CA SER A 321 51.21 -27.78 7.43
C SER A 321 52.41 -26.98 7.90
#